data_AF-A0A7S0P0J1-F1
#
_entry.id   AF-A0A7S0P0J1-F1
#
_cell.length_a   1.000
_cell.length_b   1.000
_cell.length_c   1.000
_cell.angle_alpha   90.00
_cell.angle_beta   90.00
_cell.angle_gamma   90.00
#
_symmetry.space_group_name_H-M   'P 1'
#
loop_
_entity.id
_entity.type
_entity.pdbx_description
1 polymer ?
#
loop_
_entity_poly.entity_id
_entity_poly.type
_entity_poly.pdbx_seq_one_letter_code
_entity_poly.pdbx_strand_id
1 'polypeptide(L)'
;AEEQAALEKQKHAELFALARNRPDADEHWASEDEEWVGKASMSCRHRFLTTRDLSWWWFNVLVFGLRDVEQLAAAITKLEHMQAAALAWAAAMQWSDSVGLYFHCYGHASVNSLHLHIVDLAAGGPSLARCTHKNLPIDAALLVL
;
A
#
# COMPACT_ATOMS: atom_id res chain seq x y z
N ALA A 1 14.57 -2.87 9.52
CA ALA A 1 15.16 -1.77 10.30
C ALA A 1 15.56 -0.62 9.39
N GLU A 2 16.38 -0.87 8.36
CA GLU A 2 16.80 0.16 7.39
C GLU A 2 15.65 0.77 6.59
N GLU A 3 14.71 -0.03 6.07
CA GLU A 3 13.56 0.46 5.31
C GLU A 3 12.67 1.40 6.14
N GLN A 4 12.38 1.04 7.40
CA GLN A 4 11.61 1.87 8.33
C GLN A 4 12.37 3.17 8.66
N ALA A 5 13.69 3.10 8.89
CA ALA A 5 14.51 4.29 9.12
C ALA A 5 14.57 5.21 7.88
N ALA A 6 14.48 4.66 6.67
CA ALA A 6 14.36 5.46 5.45
C ALA A 6 13.00 6.16 5.35
N LEU A 7 11.92 5.49 5.77
CA LEU A 7 10.60 6.12 5.88
C LEU A 7 10.63 7.27 6.89
N GLU A 8 11.22 7.07 8.07
CA GLU A 8 11.27 8.07 9.16
C GLU A 8 11.98 9.38 8.80
N LYS A 9 12.73 9.41 7.69
CA LYS A 9 13.34 10.62 7.12
C LYS A 9 12.39 11.41 6.22
N GLN A 10 11.26 10.83 5.82
CA GLN A 10 10.30 11.44 4.92
C GLN A 10 9.29 12.31 5.67
N LYS A 11 8.69 13.26 4.95
CA LYS A 11 7.57 14.04 5.50
C LYS A 11 6.40 13.11 5.87
N HIS A 12 5.73 13.41 6.97
CA HIS A 12 4.55 12.70 7.47
C HIS A 12 4.82 11.25 7.93
N ALA A 13 6.08 10.83 7.99
CA ALA A 13 6.46 9.47 8.37
C ALA A 13 6.04 9.09 9.79
N GLU A 14 5.88 10.08 10.67
CA GLU A 14 5.37 9.91 12.02
C GLU A 14 3.93 9.37 12.07
N LEU A 15 3.19 9.45 10.97
CA LEU A 15 1.82 8.94 10.84
C LEU A 15 1.78 7.46 10.41
N PHE A 16 2.89 6.94 9.89
CA PHE A 16 2.90 5.69 9.14
C PHE A 16 3.96 4.70 9.64
N ALA A 17 3.77 3.44 9.27
CA ALA A 17 4.71 2.36 9.49
C ALA A 17 4.81 1.49 8.25
N LEU A 18 6.00 0.97 7.98
CA LEU A 18 6.20 -0.02 6.92
C LEU A 18 5.96 -1.43 7.44
N ALA A 19 5.33 -2.23 6.60
CA ALA A 19 5.28 -3.66 6.72
C ALA A 19 5.71 -4.31 5.38
N ARG A 20 5.93 -5.62 5.43
CA ARG A 20 6.29 -6.42 4.25
C ARG A 20 5.61 -7.77 4.32
N ASN A 21 5.62 -8.48 3.21
CA ASN A 21 5.13 -9.85 3.18
C ASN A 21 6.00 -10.77 4.04
N ARG A 22 5.45 -11.95 4.33
CA ARG A 22 6.24 -13.03 4.89
C ARG A 22 7.38 -13.40 3.92
N PRO A 23 8.55 -13.84 4.42
CA PRO A 23 9.71 -14.11 3.56
C PRO A 23 9.43 -15.07 2.40
N ASP A 24 8.65 -16.11 2.63
CA ASP A 24 8.23 -17.08 1.62
C ASP A 24 7.47 -16.43 0.46
N ALA A 25 6.54 -15.52 0.74
CA ALA A 25 5.79 -14.80 -0.27
C ALA A 25 6.67 -13.80 -1.06
N ASP A 26 7.70 -13.22 -0.42
CA ASP A 26 8.69 -12.38 -1.11
C ASP A 26 9.61 -13.22 -2.01
N GLU A 27 10.05 -14.39 -1.56
CA GLU A 27 10.93 -15.30 -2.32
C GLU A 27 10.24 -15.82 -3.59
N HIS A 28 8.94 -16.09 -3.54
CA HIS A 28 8.16 -16.64 -4.64
C HIS A 28 7.47 -15.58 -5.51
N TRP A 29 7.89 -14.31 -5.43
CA TRP A 29 7.25 -13.20 -6.18
C TRP A 29 7.12 -13.46 -7.69
N ALA A 30 8.07 -14.19 -8.28
CA ALA A 30 8.12 -14.54 -9.70
C ALA A 30 7.59 -15.95 -10.02
N SER A 31 7.11 -16.71 -9.03
CA SER A 31 6.59 -18.06 -9.27
C SER A 31 5.32 -18.02 -10.12
N GLU A 32 5.24 -18.92 -11.09
CA GLU A 32 4.06 -19.16 -11.92
C GLU A 32 3.19 -20.30 -11.37
N ASP A 33 3.61 -20.95 -10.28
CA ASP A 33 2.88 -22.07 -9.69
C ASP A 33 1.56 -21.58 -9.09
N GLU A 34 0.47 -22.32 -9.34
CA GLU A 34 -0.88 -21.98 -8.85
C GLU A 34 -0.93 -21.82 -7.31
N GLU A 35 -0.03 -22.48 -6.59
CA GLU A 35 0.09 -22.35 -5.14
C GLU A 35 0.45 -20.91 -4.71
N TRP A 36 1.30 -20.22 -5.48
CA TRP A 36 1.89 -18.92 -5.16
C TRP A 36 1.19 -17.76 -5.84
N VAL A 37 0.67 -17.95 -7.05
CA VAL A 37 0.04 -16.88 -7.83
C VAL A 37 -1.18 -16.31 -7.10
N GLY A 38 -1.09 -15.04 -6.70
CA GLY A 38 -2.10 -14.32 -5.91
C GLY A 38 -1.90 -14.40 -4.40
N LYS A 39 -0.89 -15.14 -3.90
CA LYS A 39 -0.44 -15.14 -2.49
C LYS A 39 0.94 -14.51 -2.33
N ALA A 40 1.83 -14.72 -3.31
CA ALA A 40 3.16 -14.16 -3.33
C ALA A 40 3.13 -12.64 -3.55
N SER A 41 4.26 -11.99 -3.32
CA SER A 41 4.44 -10.58 -3.60
C SER A 41 4.13 -10.24 -5.06
N MET A 42 3.51 -9.08 -5.30
CA MET A 42 3.14 -8.63 -6.65
C MET A 42 4.37 -8.25 -7.49
N SER A 43 5.50 -8.00 -6.87
CA SER A 43 6.78 -7.68 -7.52
C SER A 43 7.93 -8.08 -6.60
N CYS A 44 9.16 -8.07 -7.10
CA CYS A 44 10.35 -8.27 -6.26
C CYS A 44 10.53 -7.15 -5.20
N ARG A 45 9.86 -6.02 -5.41
CA ARG A 45 9.88 -4.81 -4.58
C ARG A 45 8.44 -4.43 -4.24
N HIS A 46 7.94 -5.07 -3.20
CA HIS A 46 6.57 -4.91 -2.71
C HIS A 46 6.59 -4.67 -1.19
N ARG A 47 6.05 -3.54 -0.76
CA ARG A 47 5.92 -3.16 0.65
C ARG A 47 4.52 -2.64 0.95
N PHE A 48 4.24 -2.53 2.23
CA PHE A 48 2.98 -2.03 2.74
C PHE A 48 3.22 -0.79 3.59
N LEU A 49 2.50 0.28 3.33
CA LEU A 49 2.43 1.43 4.21
C LEU A 49 1.12 1.37 4.99
N THR A 50 1.20 1.29 6.31
CA THR A 50 0.04 1.30 7.20
C THR A 50 0.06 2.53 8.11
N THR A 51 -1.04 2.81 8.78
CA THR A 51 -1.16 3.96 9.68
C THR A 51 -0.86 3.55 11.11
N ARG A 52 -0.23 4.44 11.88
CA ARG A 52 -0.03 4.26 13.33
C ARG A 52 -1.30 4.53 14.14
N ASP A 53 -2.25 5.26 13.57
CA ASP A 53 -3.55 5.52 14.17
C ASP A 53 -4.46 4.30 13.97
N LEU A 54 -4.68 3.55 15.05
CA LEU A 54 -5.49 2.33 15.04
C LEU A 54 -6.99 2.60 15.21
N SER A 55 -7.44 3.85 15.09
CA SER A 55 -8.85 4.19 15.13
C SER A 55 -9.62 3.46 14.04
N TRP A 56 -10.76 2.87 14.41
CA TRP A 56 -11.53 2.01 13.50
C TRP A 56 -11.96 2.71 12.20
N TRP A 57 -12.10 4.04 12.19
CA TRP A 57 -12.45 4.82 11.00
C TRP A 57 -11.47 4.68 9.85
N TRP A 58 -10.23 4.25 10.12
CA TRP A 58 -9.19 4.08 9.11
C TRP A 58 -9.06 2.63 8.61
N PHE A 59 -9.89 1.70 9.08
CA PHE A 59 -9.69 0.27 8.79
C PHE A 59 -9.87 -0.11 7.31
N ASN A 60 -10.65 0.67 6.55
CA ASN A 60 -10.97 0.41 5.16
C ASN A 60 -11.11 1.73 4.40
N VAL A 61 -10.42 1.88 3.28
CA VAL A 61 -10.46 3.08 2.44
C VAL A 61 -11.88 3.44 1.98
N LEU A 62 -12.78 2.47 1.83
CA LEU A 62 -14.17 2.73 1.42
C LEU A 62 -15.01 3.49 2.45
N VAL A 63 -14.57 3.55 3.72
CA VAL A 63 -15.30 4.30 4.77
C VAL A 63 -14.68 5.67 5.06
N PHE A 64 -13.63 6.04 4.33
CA PHE A 64 -13.00 7.35 4.46
C PHE A 64 -13.99 8.42 4.01
N GLY A 65 -14.07 9.53 4.74
CA GLY A 65 -14.96 10.66 4.42
C GLY A 65 -16.46 10.48 4.70
N LEU A 66 -16.92 9.30 5.18
CA LEU A 66 -18.35 9.04 5.37
C LEU A 66 -18.99 9.61 6.65
N ARG A 67 -18.20 10.11 7.62
CA ARG A 67 -18.75 10.54 8.92
C ARG A 67 -19.33 11.95 8.87
N ASP A 68 -18.50 12.91 8.46
CA ASP A 68 -18.79 14.34 8.40
C ASP A 68 -17.74 15.06 7.52
N VAL A 69 -17.96 16.35 7.26
CA VAL A 69 -17.08 17.17 6.39
C VAL A 69 -15.65 17.28 6.95
N GLU A 70 -15.50 17.32 8.28
CA GLU A 70 -14.18 17.38 8.91
C GLU A 70 -13.40 16.08 8.65
N GLN A 71 -14.08 14.93 8.75
CA GLN A 71 -13.50 13.63 8.47
C GLN A 71 -13.23 13.42 6.97
N LEU A 72 -14.01 14.04 6.08
CA LEU A 72 -13.69 14.09 4.64
C LEU A 72 -12.36 14.82 4.38
N ALA A 73 -12.20 16.03 4.92
CA ALA A 73 -10.96 16.79 4.77
C ALA A 73 -9.76 16.04 5.38
N ALA A 74 -9.94 15.41 6.54
CA ALA A 74 -8.92 14.60 7.18
C ALA A 74 -8.57 13.33 6.37
N ALA A 75 -9.55 12.71 5.72
CA ALA A 75 -9.33 11.56 4.84
C ALA A 75 -8.53 11.92 3.59
N ILE A 76 -8.89 13.00 2.91
CA ILE A 76 -8.15 13.53 1.74
C ILE A 76 -6.70 13.80 2.16
N THR A 77 -6.50 14.59 3.22
CA THR A 77 -5.17 14.93 3.75
C THR A 77 -4.36 13.67 4.09
N LYS A 78 -4.98 12.67 4.71
CA LYS A 78 -4.31 11.41 5.07
C LYS A 78 -3.87 10.62 3.83
N LEU A 79 -4.69 10.56 2.78
CA LEU A 79 -4.35 9.88 1.54
C LEU A 79 -3.24 10.61 0.78
N GLU A 80 -3.28 11.94 0.69
CA GLU A 80 -2.22 12.75 0.08
C GLU A 80 -0.88 12.56 0.81
N HIS A 81 -0.90 12.61 2.15
CA HIS A 81 0.30 12.34 2.95
C HIS A 81 0.81 10.91 2.76
N MET A 82 -0.08 9.93 2.67
CA MET A 82 0.30 8.52 2.47
C MET A 82 0.91 8.32 1.07
N GLN A 83 0.34 8.92 0.04
CA GLN A 83 0.88 8.90 -1.33
C GLN A 83 2.26 9.54 -1.37
N ALA A 84 2.41 10.75 -0.82
CA ALA A 84 3.68 11.47 -0.80
C ALA A 84 4.76 10.71 -0.04
N ALA A 85 4.44 10.17 1.14
CA ALA A 85 5.37 9.38 1.94
C ALA A 85 5.80 8.09 1.22
N ALA A 86 4.86 7.38 0.59
CA ALA A 86 5.14 6.15 -0.15
C ALA A 86 6.07 6.40 -1.35
N LEU A 87 5.78 7.41 -2.17
CA LEU A 87 6.60 7.74 -3.34
C LEU A 87 7.99 8.25 -2.95
N ALA A 88 8.08 9.15 -1.96
CA ALA A 88 9.36 9.66 -1.47
C ALA A 88 10.22 8.54 -0.88
N TRP A 89 9.59 7.62 -0.14
CA TRP A 89 10.27 6.44 0.38
C TRP A 89 10.76 5.51 -0.75
N ALA A 90 9.93 5.20 -1.74
CA ALA A 90 10.34 4.34 -2.86
C ALA A 90 11.52 4.95 -3.64
N ALA A 91 11.49 6.26 -3.88
CA ALA A 91 12.59 6.98 -4.50
C ALA A 91 13.88 6.91 -3.66
N ALA A 92 13.79 7.09 -2.34
CA ALA A 92 14.92 6.96 -1.42
C ALA A 92 15.50 5.53 -1.40
N MET A 93 14.66 4.52 -1.62
CA MET A 93 15.06 3.12 -1.77
C MET A 93 15.56 2.77 -3.19
N GLN A 94 15.65 3.76 -4.08
CA GLN A 94 16.10 3.58 -5.47
C GLN A 94 15.23 2.56 -6.23
N TRP A 95 13.92 2.61 -6.00
CA TRP A 95 12.95 1.89 -6.82
C TRP A 95 12.84 2.54 -8.21
N SER A 96 12.20 1.86 -9.16
CA SER A 96 11.96 2.48 -10.47
C SER A 96 11.01 3.68 -10.35
N ASP A 97 10.94 4.50 -11.40
CA ASP A 97 9.96 5.59 -11.49
C ASP A 97 8.52 5.08 -11.71
N SER A 98 8.32 3.77 -11.89
CA SER A 98 7.03 3.14 -12.11
C SER A 98 6.55 2.46 -10.83
N VAL A 99 5.99 3.25 -9.91
CA VAL A 99 5.46 2.74 -8.63
C VAL A 99 3.93 2.77 -8.64
N GLY A 100 3.33 1.60 -8.41
CA GLY A 100 1.91 1.44 -8.19
C GLY A 100 1.56 1.54 -6.71
N LEU A 101 0.48 2.27 -6.41
CA LEU A 101 -0.04 2.47 -5.06
C LEU A 101 -1.49 2.01 -4.99
N TYR A 102 -1.74 0.93 -4.24
CA TYR A 102 -3.06 0.27 -4.24
C TYR A 102 -3.56 -0.04 -2.83
N PHE A 103 -4.86 0.09 -2.62
CA PHE A 103 -5.54 -0.50 -1.47
C PHE A 103 -6.25 -1.78 -1.90
N HIS A 104 -6.30 -2.77 -1.00
CA HIS A 104 -7.28 -3.86 -1.08
C HIS A 104 -8.39 -3.55 -0.09
N CYS A 105 -9.61 -3.34 -0.58
CA CYS A 105 -10.76 -3.05 0.27
C CYS A 105 -11.23 -4.28 1.05
N TYR A 106 -12.01 -4.09 2.12
CA TYR A 106 -12.65 -5.19 2.84
C TYR A 106 -13.48 -6.08 1.89
N GLY A 107 -13.36 -7.39 2.05
CA GLY A 107 -13.87 -8.40 1.10
C GLY A 107 -12.84 -8.87 0.07
N HIS A 108 -11.81 -8.07 -0.19
CA HIS A 108 -10.67 -8.44 -1.04
C HIS A 108 -9.33 -8.49 -0.31
N ALA A 109 -9.20 -7.77 0.81
CA ALA A 109 -8.03 -7.76 1.67
C ALA A 109 -7.75 -9.14 2.29
N SER A 110 -6.48 -9.56 2.26
CA SER A 110 -6.02 -10.80 2.89
C SER A 110 -5.76 -10.65 4.39
N VAL A 111 -5.63 -9.42 4.87
CA VAL A 111 -5.46 -9.06 6.28
C VAL A 111 -6.43 -7.93 6.62
N ASN A 112 -7.12 -8.03 7.76
CA ASN A 112 -8.09 -7.05 8.22
C ASN A 112 -7.41 -5.82 8.85
N SER A 113 -6.56 -5.15 8.08
CA SER A 113 -5.92 -3.89 8.46
C SER A 113 -5.76 -3.02 7.21
N LEU A 114 -5.82 -1.70 7.36
CA LEU A 114 -5.51 -0.82 6.24
C LEU A 114 -4.01 -0.90 5.93
N HIS A 115 -3.70 -1.20 4.68
CA HIS A 115 -2.36 -1.07 4.16
C HIS A 115 -2.42 -0.64 2.69
N LEU A 116 -1.61 0.37 2.37
CA LEU A 116 -1.33 0.76 1.00
C LEU A 116 -0.20 -0.13 0.48
N HIS A 117 -0.48 -0.89 -0.57
CA HIS A 117 0.50 -1.63 -1.34
C HIS A 117 1.36 -0.64 -2.13
N ILE A 118 2.66 -0.68 -1.92
CA ILE A 118 3.68 0.02 -2.70
C ILE A 118 4.37 -1.04 -3.57
N VAL A 119 4.21 -0.94 -4.89
CA VAL A 119 4.66 -1.98 -5.84
C VAL A 119 5.53 -1.34 -6.91
N ASP A 120 6.78 -1.78 -7.04
CA ASP A 120 7.60 -1.45 -8.22
C ASP A 120 7.06 -2.22 -9.44
N LEU A 121 6.42 -1.52 -10.38
CA LEU A 121 5.76 -2.10 -11.55
C LEU A 121 6.76 -2.53 -12.62
N ALA A 122 7.97 -1.95 -12.64
CA ALA A 122 9.02 -2.37 -13.55
C ALA A 122 9.57 -3.78 -13.23
N ALA A 123 9.29 -4.29 -12.04
CA ALA A 123 9.70 -5.60 -11.57
C ALA A 123 8.52 -6.46 -11.10
N GLY A 124 7.36 -6.32 -11.77
CA GLY A 124 6.14 -7.08 -11.48
C GLY A 124 6.28 -8.58 -11.74
N GLY A 125 5.65 -9.38 -10.88
CA GLY A 125 5.51 -10.83 -11.03
C GLY A 125 4.07 -11.27 -11.33
N PRO A 126 3.81 -12.58 -11.50
CA PRO A 126 2.49 -13.11 -11.88
C PRO A 126 1.34 -12.68 -10.96
N SER A 127 1.63 -12.51 -9.66
CA SER A 127 0.64 -12.07 -8.66
C SER A 127 0.10 -10.66 -8.92
N LEU A 128 0.85 -9.76 -9.57
CA LEU A 128 0.37 -8.41 -9.92
C LEU A 128 -0.84 -8.47 -10.84
N ALA A 129 -0.73 -9.25 -11.92
CA ALA A 129 -1.82 -9.46 -12.86
C ALA A 129 -3.00 -10.17 -12.18
N ARG A 130 -2.73 -11.24 -11.42
CA ARG A 130 -3.77 -12.00 -10.70
C ARG A 130 -4.57 -11.11 -9.74
N CYS A 131 -3.91 -10.21 -9.03
CA CYS A 131 -4.51 -9.34 -8.02
C CYS A 131 -5.11 -8.04 -8.58
N THR A 132 -5.06 -7.80 -9.89
CA THR A 132 -5.54 -6.53 -10.50
C THR A 132 -6.99 -6.21 -10.12
N HIS A 133 -7.86 -7.22 -10.04
CA HIS A 133 -9.26 -7.06 -9.63
C HIS A 133 -9.47 -6.55 -8.19
N LYS A 134 -8.43 -6.60 -7.35
CA LYS A 134 -8.45 -6.13 -5.95
C LYS A 134 -7.71 -4.80 -5.77
N ASN A 135 -6.90 -4.40 -6.75
CA ASN A 135 -6.03 -3.24 -6.67
C ASN A 135 -6.85 -1.96 -6.91
N LEU A 136 -7.35 -1.32 -5.85
CA LEU A 136 -7.92 0.01 -5.92
C LEU A 136 -6.79 1.06 -5.91
N PRO A 137 -6.55 1.80 -7.00
CA PRO A 137 -5.49 2.81 -7.03
C PRO A 137 -5.78 3.95 -6.04
N ILE A 138 -4.75 4.47 -5.37
CA ILE A 138 -4.91 5.61 -4.44
C ILE A 138 -5.52 6.84 -5.12
N ASP A 139 -5.17 7.10 -6.38
CA ASP A 139 -5.72 8.22 -7.15
C ASP A 139 -7.23 8.06 -7.39
N ALA A 140 -7.71 6.82 -7.57
CA ALA A 140 -9.14 6.56 -7.71
C ALA A 140 -9.88 6.79 -6.38
N ALA A 141 -9.25 6.46 -5.25
CA ALA A 141 -9.81 6.76 -3.93
C ALA A 141 -9.85 8.28 -3.65
N LEU A 142 -8.79 9.02 -4.02
CA LEU A 142 -8.75 10.48 -3.91
C LEU A 142 -9.78 11.17 -4.81
N LEU A 143 -9.99 10.67 -6.03
CA LEU A 143 -10.93 11.27 -6.99
C LEU A 143 -12.39 11.30 -6.51
N VAL A 144 -12.79 10.34 -5.66
CA VAL A 144 -14.18 10.15 -5.24
C VAL A 144 -14.47 10.67 -3.84
N LEU A 145 -13.48 11.28 -3.18
CA LEU A 145 -13.62 12.01 -1.90
C LEU A 145 -13.72 13.51 -2.18
#